data_AF-A0A0Q7BJN8-F1
#
_entry.id   AF-A0A0Q7BJN8-F1
#
_cell.length_a   1.000
_cell.length_b   1.000
_cell.length_c   1.000
_cell.angle_alpha   90.00
_cell.angle_beta   90.00
_cell.angle_gamma   90.00
#
_symmetry.space_group_name_H-M   'P 1'
#
loop_
_entity.id
_entity.type
_entity.pdbx_description
1 polymer ?
#
loop_
_entity_poly.entity_id
_entity_poly.type
_entity_poly.pdbx_seq_one_letter_code
_entity_poly.pdbx_strand_id
1 'polypeptide(L)'
;MAERKKGRGGAAALRVQLARLIWLAAVVCALFLAVGALLIALDANQDNVLVGFVLDVADVIDLNVFSRDNGIFTFEGADAATKSALANWGLGAIAYLVVGRILERIVRP
;
A
#
# COMPACT_ATOMS: atom_id res chain seq x y z
N MET A 1 34.72 26.99 -11.39
CA MET A 1 33.29 26.61 -11.61
C MET A 1 33.04 25.09 -11.80
N ALA A 2 34.07 24.26 -11.98
CA ALA A 2 33.90 22.81 -12.21
C ALA A 2 33.52 21.99 -10.96
N GLU A 3 33.95 22.38 -9.76
CA GLU A 3 33.65 21.63 -8.52
C GLU A 3 32.18 21.67 -8.10
N ARG A 4 31.45 22.75 -8.41
CA ARG A 4 30.00 22.85 -8.09
C ARG A 4 29.11 21.92 -8.92
N LYS A 5 29.58 21.39 -10.06
CA LYS A 5 28.82 20.49 -10.93
C LYS A 5 28.79 19.06 -10.39
N LYS A 6 29.86 18.62 -9.71
CA LYS A 6 30.02 17.24 -9.21
C LYS A 6 29.07 16.93 -8.04
N GLY A 7 28.81 17.89 -7.16
CA GLY A 7 27.88 17.74 -6.02
C GLY A 7 26.39 17.75 -6.41
N ARG A 8 26.00 18.49 -7.46
CA ARG A 8 24.59 18.60 -7.90
C ARG A 8 24.11 17.35 -8.63
N GLY A 9 24.98 16.69 -9.40
CA GLY A 9 24.65 15.45 -10.11
C GLY A 9 24.42 14.26 -9.17
N GLY A 10 25.25 14.11 -8.13
CA GLY A 10 25.11 13.03 -7.14
C GLY A 10 23.84 13.18 -6.27
N ALA A 11 23.56 14.39 -5.79
CA ALA A 11 22.35 14.66 -5.01
C ALA A 11 21.07 14.49 -5.84
N ALA A 12 21.07 14.91 -7.11
CA ALA A 12 19.93 14.71 -8.00
C ALA A 12 19.69 13.22 -8.31
N ALA A 13 20.76 12.45 -8.57
CA ALA A 13 20.66 11.01 -8.80
C ALA A 13 20.13 10.27 -7.56
N LEU A 14 20.61 10.63 -6.36
CA LEU A 14 20.11 10.06 -5.11
C LEU A 14 18.62 10.35 -4.90
N ARG A 15 18.16 11.58 -5.14
CA ARG A 15 16.74 11.95 -5.03
C ARG A 15 15.86 11.16 -5.99
N VAL A 16 16.33 10.92 -7.21
CA VAL A 16 15.61 10.07 -8.18
C VAL A 16 15.51 8.63 -7.69
N GLN A 17 16.57 8.07 -7.11
CA GLN A 17 16.52 6.72 -6.53
C GLN A 17 15.57 6.64 -5.34
N LEU A 18 15.63 7.62 -4.42
CA LEU A 18 14.72 7.69 -3.27
C LEU A 18 13.27 7.81 -3.70
N ALA A 19 12.96 8.68 -4.67
CA ALA A 19 11.60 8.81 -5.21
C ALA A 19 11.09 7.46 -5.75
N ARG A 20 11.92 6.71 -6.49
CA ARG A 20 11.57 5.39 -7.00
C ARG A 20 11.32 4.38 -5.89
N LEU A 21 12.15 4.38 -4.84
CA LEU A 21 11.99 3.46 -3.71
C LEU A 21 10.73 3.76 -2.91
N ILE A 22 10.41 5.04 -2.69
CA ILE A 22 9.16 5.46 -2.03
C ILE A 22 7.96 5.01 -2.84
N TRP A 23 7.98 5.25 -4.15
CA TRP A 23 6.91 4.80 -5.04
C TRP A 23 6.75 3.28 -5.03
N LEU A 24 7.87 2.54 -5.14
CA LEU A 24 7.87 1.08 -5.12
C LEU A 24 7.27 0.55 -3.81
N ALA A 25 7.70 1.09 -2.66
CA ALA A 25 7.18 0.69 -1.36
C ALA A 25 5.67 0.93 -1.26
N ALA A 26 5.19 2.08 -1.71
CA ALA A 26 3.76 2.40 -1.74
C ALA A 26 2.96 1.42 -2.63
N VAL A 27 3.48 1.09 -3.82
CA VAL A 27 2.85 0.11 -4.72
C VAL A 27 2.82 -1.28 -4.10
N VAL A 28 3.89 -1.71 -3.44
CA VAL A 28 3.94 -3.01 -2.75
C VAL A 28 2.90 -3.07 -1.64
N CYS A 29 2.80 -2.03 -0.79
CA CYS A 29 1.76 -1.99 0.24
C CYS A 29 0.35 -2.02 -0.36
N ALA A 30 0.10 -1.23 -1.41
CA ALA A 30 -1.18 -1.22 -2.10
C ALA A 30 -1.53 -2.60 -2.70
N LEU A 31 -0.53 -3.32 -3.21
CA LEU A 31 -0.72 -4.65 -3.76
C LEU A 31 -1.15 -5.65 -2.69
N PHE A 32 -0.49 -5.67 -1.53
CA PHE A 32 -0.88 -6.55 -0.42
C PHE A 32 -2.32 -6.30 0.04
N LEU A 33 -2.72 -5.04 0.21
CA LEU A 33 -4.09 -4.68 0.59
C LEU A 33 -5.11 -5.10 -0.49
N ALA A 34 -4.82 -4.81 -1.76
CA ALA A 34 -5.73 -5.15 -2.86
C ALA A 34 -5.86 -6.66 -3.06
N VAL A 35 -4.75 -7.41 -2.98
CA VAL A 35 -4.76 -8.87 -3.08
C VAL A 35 -5.44 -9.47 -1.85
N GLY A 36 -5.14 -9.00 -0.64
CA GLY A 36 -5.82 -9.44 0.58
C GLY A 36 -7.34 -9.26 0.49
N ALA A 37 -7.80 -8.12 -0.01
CA ALA A 37 -9.22 -7.85 -0.22
C ALA A 37 -9.85 -8.83 -1.22
N LEU A 38 -9.14 -9.13 -2.32
CA LEU A 38 -9.57 -10.11 -3.32
C LEU A 38 -9.64 -11.53 -2.74
N LEU A 39 -8.66 -11.92 -1.91
CA LEU A 39 -8.63 -13.24 -1.28
C LEU A 39 -9.81 -13.43 -0.33
N ILE A 40 -10.17 -12.42 0.46
CA ILE A 40 -11.37 -12.44 1.30
C ILE A 40 -12.63 -12.48 0.43
N ALA A 41 -12.70 -11.65 -0.62
CA ALA A 41 -13.87 -11.57 -1.48
C ALA A 41 -14.17 -12.86 -2.26
N LEU A 42 -13.13 -13.62 -2.60
CA LEU A 42 -13.23 -14.91 -3.29
C LEU A 42 -13.31 -16.11 -2.34
N ASP A 43 -13.39 -15.88 -1.03
CA ASP A 43 -13.39 -16.92 0.01
C ASP A 43 -12.21 -17.90 -0.17
N ALA A 44 -11.02 -17.34 -0.43
CA ALA A 44 -9.82 -18.13 -0.64
C ALA A 44 -9.47 -18.94 0.61
N ASN A 45 -8.88 -20.13 0.41
CA ASN A 45 -8.51 -21.01 1.52
C ASN A 45 -7.49 -20.33 2.47
N GLN A 46 -7.97 -19.85 3.61
CA GLN A 46 -7.17 -19.12 4.59
C GLN A 46 -6.21 -20.02 5.38
N ASP A 47 -6.41 -21.35 5.33
CA ASP A 47 -5.44 -22.31 5.89
C ASP A 47 -4.19 -22.47 5.00
N ASN A 48 -4.21 -21.91 3.79
CA ASN A 48 -3.04 -21.89 2.94
C ASN A 48 -2.03 -20.86 3.46
N VAL A 49 -0.79 -21.31 3.69
CA VAL A 49 0.31 -20.48 4.22
C VAL A 49 0.52 -19.19 3.43
N LEU A 50 0.39 -19.23 2.09
CA LEU A 50 0.55 -18.04 1.26
C LEU A 50 -0.63 -17.07 1.40
N VAL A 51 -1.86 -17.58 1.48
CA VAL A 51 -3.06 -16.76 1.70
C VAL A 51 -2.98 -16.10 3.08
N GLY A 52 -2.73 -16.88 4.13
CA GLY A 52 -2.54 -16.37 5.49
C GLY A 52 -1.45 -15.31 5.55
N PHE A 53 -0.28 -15.56 4.96
CA PHE A 53 0.80 -14.57 4.90
C PHE A 53 0.38 -13.25 4.25
N VAL A 54 -0.36 -13.28 3.14
CA VAL A 54 -0.85 -12.05 2.49
C VAL A 54 -1.84 -11.31 3.38
N LEU A 55 -2.75 -12.03 4.04
CA LEU A 55 -3.73 -11.44 4.96
C LEU A 55 -3.05 -10.82 6.19
N ASP A 56 -2.09 -11.51 6.80
CA ASP A 56 -1.32 -11.02 7.95
C ASP A 56 -0.55 -9.73 7.58
N VAL A 57 0.09 -9.71 6.41
CA VAL A 57 0.78 -8.50 5.92
C VAL A 57 -0.21 -7.37 5.66
N ALA A 58 -1.38 -7.66 5.09
CA ALA A 58 -2.43 -6.68 4.85
C ALA A 58 -2.96 -6.08 6.17
N ASP A 59 -3.22 -6.90 7.18
CA ASP A 59 -3.64 -6.48 8.53
C ASP A 59 -2.56 -5.58 9.20
N VAL A 60 -1.27 -5.81 8.94
CA VAL A 60 -0.20 -4.94 9.49
C VAL A 60 -0.14 -3.58 8.80
N ILE A 61 -0.30 -3.54 7.48
CA ILE A 61 -0.09 -2.32 6.68
C ILE A 61 -1.36 -1.49 6.47
N ASP A 62 -2.54 -1.97 6.90
CA ASP A 62 -3.77 -1.19 6.91
C ASP A 62 -3.76 -0.05 7.96
N LEU A 63 -2.76 -0.08 8.84
CA LEU A 63 -2.46 0.92 9.89
C LEU A 63 -3.64 1.12 10.86
N ASN A 64 -4.52 0.13 11.02
CA ASN A 64 -5.75 0.17 11.80
C ASN A 64 -6.81 1.21 11.32
N VAL A 65 -6.42 2.18 10.49
CA VAL A 65 -7.33 3.16 9.85
C VAL A 65 -8.18 2.48 8.79
N PHE A 66 -7.57 1.57 8.02
CA PHE A 66 -8.23 0.83 6.95
C PHE A 66 -8.52 -0.61 7.35
N SER A 67 -8.68 -0.89 8.64
CA SER A 67 -8.96 -2.24 9.12
C SER A 67 -10.20 -2.85 8.47
N ARG A 68 -10.15 -4.14 8.13
CA ARG A 68 -11.32 -4.88 7.65
C ARG A 68 -12.35 -5.15 8.75
N ASP A 69 -11.98 -5.08 10.03
CA ASP A 69 -12.88 -5.38 11.14
C ASP A 69 -13.50 -4.12 11.76
N ASN A 70 -12.75 -3.01 11.79
CA ASN A 70 -13.20 -1.75 12.38
C ASN A 70 -12.60 -0.52 11.68
N GLY A 71 -12.59 -0.54 10.34
CA GLY A 71 -12.09 0.56 9.52
C GLY A 71 -13.14 1.66 9.28
N ILE A 72 -12.85 2.51 8.29
CA ILE A 72 -13.71 3.63 7.88
C ILE A 72 -15.14 3.18 7.57
N PHE A 73 -15.30 2.02 6.94
CA PHE A 73 -16.60 1.40 6.68
C PHE A 73 -16.76 0.13 7.50
N THR A 74 -17.86 0.05 8.24
CA THR A 74 -18.26 -1.18 8.93
C THR A 74 -19.58 -1.65 8.34
N PHE A 75 -19.64 -2.91 7.91
CA PHE A 75 -20.83 -3.51 7.35
C PHE A 75 -21.34 -4.60 8.29
N GLU A 76 -22.66 -4.75 8.35
CA GLU A 76 -23.33 -5.80 9.12
C GLU A 76 -24.13 -6.72 8.19
N GLY A 77 -24.44 -7.93 8.68
CA GLY A 77 -25.24 -8.92 7.96
C GLY A 77 -24.44 -9.78 6.98
N ALA A 78 -25.12 -10.28 5.94
CA ALA A 78 -24.51 -11.17 4.96
C ALA A 78 -23.36 -10.46 4.20
N ASP A 79 -22.27 -11.20 4.02
CA ASP A 79 -21.05 -10.76 3.34
C ASP A 79 -20.36 -9.55 3.98
N ALA A 80 -20.62 -9.29 5.27
CA ALA A 80 -20.01 -8.18 6.00
C ALA A 80 -18.48 -8.18 5.88
N ALA A 81 -17.84 -9.35 6.10
CA ALA A 81 -16.39 -9.49 5.99
C ALA A 81 -15.87 -9.12 4.59
N THR A 82 -16.50 -9.62 3.53
CA THR A 82 -16.14 -9.30 2.14
C THR A 82 -16.32 -7.82 1.84
N LYS A 83 -17.45 -7.22 2.23
CA LYS A 83 -17.73 -5.79 2.00
C LYS A 83 -16.73 -4.91 2.75
N SER A 84 -16.47 -5.22 4.02
CA SER A 84 -15.52 -4.46 4.82
C SER A 84 -14.10 -4.57 4.29
N ALA A 85 -13.64 -5.78 3.91
CA ALA A 85 -12.33 -5.96 3.30
C ALA A 85 -12.21 -5.21 1.96
N LEU A 86 -13.17 -5.37 1.05
CA LEU A 86 -13.17 -4.68 -0.24
C LEU A 86 -13.19 -3.16 -0.09
N ALA A 87 -14.01 -2.63 0.83
CA ALA A 87 -14.11 -1.20 1.06
C ALA A 87 -12.84 -0.65 1.73
N ASN A 88 -12.47 -1.19 2.88
CA ASN A 88 -11.41 -0.60 3.71
C ASN A 88 -10.03 -0.85 3.13
N TRP A 89 -9.67 -2.11 2.82
CA TRP A 89 -8.37 -2.40 2.22
C TRP A 89 -8.28 -1.90 0.78
N GLY A 90 -9.39 -1.92 0.02
CA GLY A 90 -9.44 -1.28 -1.30
C GLY A 90 -9.14 0.22 -1.22
N LEU A 91 -9.74 0.94 -0.28
CA LEU A 91 -9.45 2.36 -0.03
C LEU A 91 -8.04 2.58 0.48
N GLY A 92 -7.54 1.71 1.36
CA GLY A 92 -6.16 1.76 1.85
C GLY A 92 -5.16 1.61 0.70
N ALA A 93 -5.41 0.69 -0.24
CA ALA A 93 -4.58 0.53 -1.43
C ALA A 93 -4.56 1.81 -2.27
N ILE A 94 -5.72 2.45 -2.50
CA ILE A 94 -5.79 3.74 -3.20
C ILE A 94 -5.03 4.81 -2.42
N ALA A 95 -5.17 4.87 -1.10
CA ALA A 95 -4.47 5.85 -0.26
C ALA A 95 -2.95 5.72 -0.37
N TYR A 96 -2.41 4.48 -0.31
CA TYR A 96 -0.98 4.23 -0.54
C TYR A 96 -0.54 4.73 -1.91
N LEU A 97 -1.28 4.43 -2.98
CA LEU A 97 -0.93 4.89 -4.33
C LEU A 97 -0.97 6.42 -4.44
N VAL A 98 -1.99 7.08 -3.88
CA VAL A 98 -2.11 8.55 -3.95
C VAL A 98 -0.98 9.21 -3.17
N VAL A 99 -0.77 8.82 -1.91
CA VAL A 99 0.28 9.39 -1.04
C VAL A 99 1.66 9.09 -1.61
N GLY A 100 1.92 7.84 -2.02
CA GLY A 100 3.18 7.45 -2.64
C GLY A 100 3.49 8.27 -3.89
N ARG A 101 2.48 8.54 -4.73
CA ARG A 101 2.65 9.36 -5.95
C ARG A 101 2.96 10.81 -5.63
N ILE A 102 2.31 11.37 -4.61
CA ILE A 102 2.55 12.75 -4.16
C ILE A 102 3.98 12.85 -3.62
N LEU A 103 4.38 11.93 -2.74
CA LEU A 103 5.73 11.89 -2.16
C LEU A 103 6.80 11.71 -3.24
N GLU A 104 6.60 10.79 -4.19
CA GLU A 104 7.49 10.61 -5.34
C GLU A 104 7.68 11.93 -6.09
N ARG A 105 6.59 12.64 -6.41
CA ARG A 105 6.63 13.92 -7.13
C ARG A 105 7.33 15.02 -6.35
N ILE A 106 7.18 15.06 -5.03
CA ILE A 106 7.84 16.06 -4.18
C ILE A 106 9.35 15.79 -4.07
N VAL A 107 9.73 14.51 -3.99
CA VAL A 107 11.14 14.11 -3.83
C VAL A 107 11.90 14.20 -5.16
N ARG A 108 11.22 13.97 -6.28
CA ARG A 108 11.81 14.08 -7.61
C ARG A 108 12.23 15.54 -7.86
N PRO A 109 13.49 15.78 -8.23
CA PRO A 109 14.00 17.13 -8.45
C PRO A 109 13.41 17.80 -9.69
#